data_AF-A0A831Y953-F1
#
_entry.id   AF-A0A831Y953-F1
#
_cell.length_a   1.000
_cell.length_b   1.000
_cell.length_c   1.000
_cell.angle_alpha   90.00
_cell.angle_beta   90.00
_cell.angle_gamma   90.00
#
_symmetry.space_group_name_H-M   'P 1'
#
loop_
_entity.id
_entity.type
_entity.pdbx_description
1 polymer ?
#
loop_
_entity_poly.entity_id
_entity_poly.type
_entity_poly.pdbx_seq_one_letter_code
_entity_poly.pdbx_strand_id
1 'polypeptide(L)'
;MNINSIIKIWERIQNDYPRLLDYPDFTQLEDETCSAIIEKFDVWTKKNKDNISRLHLDILNLKYLPEAIGNLSKLECLWLGNNQISTLPETLGNLRNLKKLWLGNNPIGTLPENVEKFIKSIEEKD
;
A
#
# COMPACT_ATOMS: atom_id res chain seq x y z
N MET A 1 10.59 -14.11 4.78
CA MET A 1 9.48 -13.22 5.18
C MET A 1 8.69 -14.06 6.18
N ASN A 2 8.35 -13.59 7.39
CA ASN A 2 7.59 -14.43 8.34
C ASN A 2 6.17 -13.90 8.44
N ILE A 3 5.25 -14.64 7.82
CA ILE A 3 3.79 -14.48 7.80
C ILE A 3 3.19 -14.13 9.18
N ASN A 4 3.84 -14.55 10.27
CA ASN A 4 3.44 -14.22 11.65
C ASN A 4 3.45 -12.71 11.94
N SER A 5 4.19 -11.91 11.18
CA SER A 5 4.17 -10.45 11.31
C SER A 5 2.88 -9.87 10.77
N ILE A 6 2.39 -10.40 9.64
CA ILE A 6 1.15 -10.00 9.00
C ILE A 6 -0.02 -10.36 9.92
N ILE A 7 -0.08 -11.59 10.43
CA ILE A 7 -1.13 -12.06 11.34
C ILE A 7 -1.19 -11.21 12.64
N LYS A 8 -0.05 -10.88 13.25
CA LYS A 8 0.00 -10.03 14.46
C LYS A 8 -0.43 -8.58 14.24
N ILE A 9 -0.25 -8.07 13.03
CA ILE A 9 -0.73 -6.73 12.62
C ILE A 9 -2.26 -6.75 12.54
N TRP A 10 -2.84 -7.82 12.03
CA TRP A 10 -4.29 -8.00 11.90
C TRP A 10 -5.01 -8.15 13.25
N GLU A 11 -4.44 -8.88 14.21
CA GLU A 11 -5.01 -9.00 15.56
C GLU A 11 -5.06 -7.66 16.31
N ARG A 12 -4.14 -6.73 16.02
CA ARG A 12 -4.17 -5.36 16.56
C ARG A 12 -5.20 -4.45 15.87
N ILE A 13 -5.45 -4.65 14.58
CA ILE A 13 -6.34 -3.80 13.77
C ILE A 13 -7.83 -4.09 14.03
N GLN A 14 -8.20 -5.35 14.30
CA GLN A 14 -9.61 -5.75 14.46
C GLN A 14 -10.35 -5.10 15.64
N ASN A 15 -9.64 -4.51 16.61
CA ASN A 15 -10.28 -3.94 17.80
C ASN A 15 -10.68 -2.45 17.69
N ASP A 16 -10.22 -1.69 16.67
CA ASP A 16 -10.39 -0.23 16.67
C ASP A 16 -11.17 0.42 15.49
N TYR A 17 -11.41 -0.22 14.34
CA TYR A 17 -12.04 0.49 13.18
C TYR A 17 -12.99 -0.34 12.27
N PRO A 18 -14.27 0.06 12.08
CA PRO A 18 -15.34 -0.77 11.50
C PRO A 18 -15.53 -0.70 9.97
N ARG A 19 -14.53 -0.28 9.17
CA ARG A 19 -14.66 -0.27 7.70
C ARG A 19 -13.83 -1.37 7.04
N LEU A 20 -14.47 -2.51 6.85
CA LEU A 20 -13.92 -3.77 6.32
C LEU A 20 -13.27 -3.70 4.91
N LEU A 21 -13.36 -2.57 4.20
CA LEU A 21 -12.75 -2.38 2.87
C LEU A 21 -11.42 -1.61 2.90
N ASP A 22 -11.14 -0.84 3.96
CA ASP A 22 -9.89 -0.07 4.10
C ASP A 22 -8.72 -0.94 4.60
N TYR A 23 -9.05 -2.20 4.94
CA TYR A 23 -8.18 -3.20 5.53
C TYR A 23 -8.35 -4.55 4.81
N PRO A 24 -7.64 -4.77 3.69
CA PRO A 24 -7.69 -6.04 2.95
C PRO A 24 -7.26 -7.25 3.78
N ASP A 25 -8.14 -8.26 3.89
CA ASP A 25 -7.79 -9.52 4.53
C ASP A 25 -6.75 -10.30 3.69
N PHE A 26 -5.52 -10.31 4.19
CA PHE A 26 -4.38 -11.03 3.65
C PHE A 26 -3.98 -12.24 4.52
N THR A 27 -4.85 -12.67 5.45
CA THR A 27 -4.54 -13.74 6.42
C THR A 27 -4.38 -15.12 5.79
N GLN A 28 -4.84 -15.30 4.53
CA GLN A 28 -4.66 -16.53 3.74
C GLN A 28 -3.41 -16.51 2.83
N LEU A 29 -2.53 -15.52 2.97
CA LEU A 29 -1.26 -15.51 2.25
C LEU A 29 -0.28 -16.43 2.97
N GLU A 30 -0.26 -17.73 2.64
CA GLU A 30 0.80 -18.66 3.07
C GLU A 30 2.19 -18.18 2.60
N ASP A 31 3.29 -18.86 2.98
CA ASP A 31 4.67 -18.59 2.50
C ASP A 31 4.74 -18.73 0.96
N GLU A 32 4.27 -17.69 0.28
CA GLU A 32 4.04 -17.64 -1.15
C GLU A 32 5.16 -16.84 -1.81
N THR A 33 5.52 -17.25 -3.03
CA THR A 33 6.50 -16.51 -3.83
C THR A 33 6.01 -15.09 -4.09
N CYS A 34 6.94 -14.18 -4.35
CA CYS A 34 6.63 -12.78 -4.65
C CYS A 34 5.56 -12.63 -5.75
N SER A 35 5.54 -13.54 -6.72
CA SER A 35 4.57 -13.58 -7.82
C SER A 35 3.14 -13.84 -7.38
N ALA A 36 2.91 -14.77 -6.43
CA ALA A 36 1.57 -15.09 -5.95
C ALA A 36 0.98 -13.96 -5.07
N ILE A 37 1.84 -13.28 -4.30
CA ILE A 37 1.44 -12.08 -3.55
C ILE A 37 1.06 -10.93 -4.50
N ILE A 38 1.83 -10.72 -5.58
CA ILE A 38 1.52 -9.71 -6.60
C ILE A 38 0.19 -10.03 -7.30
N GLU A 39 -0.01 -11.27 -7.73
CA GLU A 39 -1.25 -11.67 -8.40
C GLU A 39 -2.49 -11.46 -7.52
N LYS A 40 -2.41 -11.83 -6.24
CA LYS A 40 -3.51 -11.62 -5.28
C LYS A 40 -3.77 -10.14 -5.03
N PHE A 41 -2.73 -9.31 -4.95
CA PHE A 41 -2.89 -7.86 -4.84
C PHE A 41 -3.53 -7.26 -6.10
N ASP A 42 -3.16 -7.72 -7.28
CA ASP A 42 -3.75 -7.30 -8.56
C ASP A 42 -5.23 -7.67 -8.67
N VAL A 43 -5.60 -8.89 -8.25
CA VAL A 43 -7.01 -9.32 -8.19
C VAL A 43 -7.78 -8.45 -7.20
N TRP A 44 -7.20 -8.17 -6.03
CA TRP A 44 -7.83 -7.36 -5.01
C TRP A 44 -8.01 -5.90 -5.46
N THR A 45 -6.99 -5.28 -6.06
CA THR A 45 -7.08 -3.90 -6.57
C THR A 45 -8.16 -3.78 -7.65
N LYS A 46 -8.28 -4.75 -8.56
CA LYS A 46 -9.36 -4.78 -9.57
C LYS A 46 -10.75 -4.79 -8.94
N LYS A 47 -10.94 -5.52 -7.84
CA LYS A 47 -12.23 -5.61 -7.12
C LYS A 47 -12.56 -4.33 -6.34
N ASN A 48 -11.55 -3.59 -5.88
CA ASN A 48 -11.74 -2.53 -4.89
C ASN A 48 -11.33 -1.13 -5.33
N LYS A 49 -10.79 -0.97 -6.55
CA LYS A 49 -10.30 0.31 -7.11
C LYS A 49 -11.28 1.49 -6.99
N ASP A 50 -12.57 1.21 -7.02
CA ASP A 50 -13.63 2.22 -7.00
C ASP A 50 -14.28 2.38 -5.62
N ASN A 51 -13.82 1.67 -4.59
CA ASN A 51 -14.46 1.65 -3.26
C ASN A 51 -13.52 2.05 -2.12
N ILE A 52 -12.22 2.07 -2.37
CA ILE A 52 -11.23 2.34 -1.33
C ILE A 52 -10.74 3.77 -1.40
N SER A 53 -10.84 4.45 -0.26
CA SER A 53 -10.34 5.80 -0.06
C SER A 53 -9.17 5.84 0.92
N ARG A 54 -8.97 4.78 1.70
CA ARG A 54 -7.93 4.67 2.73
C ARG A 54 -7.33 3.28 2.69
N LEU A 55 -6.01 3.19 2.59
CA LEU A 55 -5.31 1.92 2.54
C LEU A 55 -4.15 1.91 3.53
N HIS A 56 -4.28 1.09 4.57
CA HIS A 56 -3.26 0.91 5.59
C HIS A 56 -2.43 -0.34 5.30
N LEU A 57 -1.13 -0.15 5.09
CA LEU A 57 -0.15 -1.19 4.82
C LEU A 57 1.10 -1.03 5.70
N ASP A 58 0.98 -0.35 6.85
CA ASP A 58 2.08 -0.13 7.79
C ASP A 58 2.58 -1.44 8.42
N ILE A 59 3.89 -1.52 8.69
CA ILE A 59 4.53 -2.58 9.50
C ILE A 59 4.50 -3.98 8.83
N LEU A 60 4.11 -4.08 7.55
CA LEU A 60 3.93 -5.37 6.86
C LEU A 60 5.22 -6.03 6.34
N ASN A 61 6.40 -5.45 6.59
CA ASN A 61 7.69 -5.88 6.02
C ASN A 61 7.68 -5.94 4.48
N LEU A 62 6.88 -5.09 3.82
CA LEU A 62 6.81 -5.02 2.36
C LEU A 62 8.17 -4.62 1.79
N LYS A 63 8.67 -5.36 0.80
CA LYS A 63 9.91 -5.03 0.09
C LYS A 63 9.66 -4.24 -1.19
N TYR A 64 8.48 -4.42 -1.77
CA TYR A 64 8.05 -3.79 -3.00
C TYR A 64 6.54 -3.57 -2.93
N LEU A 65 6.05 -2.65 -3.75
CA LEU A 65 4.63 -2.36 -3.92
C LEU A 65 4.25 -2.67 -5.39
N PRO A 66 3.20 -3.47 -5.66
CA PRO A 66 2.83 -3.81 -7.04
C PRO A 66 2.38 -2.59 -7.84
N GLU A 67 2.64 -2.60 -9.16
CA GLU A 67 2.18 -1.56 -10.10
C GLU A 67 0.65 -1.38 -10.08
N ALA A 68 -0.12 -2.41 -9.68
CA ALA A 68 -1.55 -2.27 -9.57
C ALA A 68 -2.02 -1.29 -8.48
N ILE A 69 -1.13 -0.82 -7.59
CA ILE A 69 -1.46 0.25 -6.63
C ILE A 69 -2.00 1.49 -7.36
N GLY A 70 -1.45 1.83 -8.53
CA GLY A 70 -1.86 3.00 -9.30
C GLY A 70 -3.29 2.90 -9.86
N ASN A 71 -3.94 1.74 -9.77
CA ASN A 71 -5.31 1.55 -10.21
C ASN A 71 -6.35 1.98 -9.17
N LEU A 72 -5.96 2.25 -7.92
CA LEU A 72 -6.86 2.65 -6.83
C LEU A 72 -7.30 4.11 -6.99
N SER A 73 -8.14 4.37 -8.00
CA SER A 73 -8.45 5.72 -8.46
C SER A 73 -9.10 6.62 -7.40
N LYS A 74 -9.81 6.04 -6.41
CA LYS A 74 -10.45 6.79 -5.31
C LYS A 74 -9.60 6.91 -4.04
N LEU A 75 -8.37 6.39 -4.05
CA LEU A 75 -7.53 6.38 -2.86
C LEU A 75 -7.12 7.81 -2.48
N GLU A 76 -7.43 8.21 -1.25
CA GLU A 76 -7.10 9.52 -0.70
C GLU A 76 -5.96 9.44 0.31
N CYS A 77 -5.85 8.33 1.04
CA CYS A 77 -4.82 8.12 2.05
C CYS A 77 -4.15 6.76 1.89
N LEU A 78 -2.82 6.75 1.84
CA LEU A 78 -2.00 5.54 1.74
C LEU A 78 -0.94 5.55 2.84
N TRP A 79 -0.99 4.56 3.72
CA TRP A 79 0.01 4.38 4.78
C TRP A 79 0.88 3.16 4.49
N LEU A 80 2.18 3.39 4.37
CA LEU A 80 3.20 2.39 4.00
C LEU A 80 4.41 2.44 4.95
N GLY A 81 4.29 3.11 6.09
CA GLY A 81 5.38 3.30 7.03
C GLY A 81 5.85 2.02 7.71
N ASN A 82 7.09 2.01 8.16
CA ASN A 82 7.72 0.87 8.83
C ASN A 82 7.75 -0.40 7.96
N ASN A 83 8.05 -0.27 6.68
CA ASN A 83 8.24 -1.39 5.77
C ASN A 83 9.72 -1.47 5.32
N GLN A 84 10.01 -2.33 4.34
CA GLN A 84 11.34 -2.52 3.75
C GLN A 84 11.35 -2.10 2.27
N ILE A 85 10.49 -1.14 1.90
CA ILE A 85 10.32 -0.70 0.51
C ILE A 85 11.56 0.09 0.09
N SER A 86 12.28 -0.42 -0.90
CA SER A 86 13.48 0.26 -1.44
C SER A 86 13.21 1.05 -2.71
N THR A 87 12.15 0.70 -3.45
CA THR A 87 11.70 1.38 -4.68
C THR A 87 10.17 1.52 -4.70
N LEU A 88 9.68 2.56 -5.36
CA LEU A 88 8.24 2.77 -5.58
C LEU A 88 7.88 2.49 -7.05
N PRO A 89 6.71 1.90 -7.32
CA PRO A 89 6.24 1.66 -8.69
C PRO A 89 5.96 2.99 -9.41
N GLU A 90 6.24 3.06 -10.71
CA GLU A 90 6.00 4.28 -11.50
C GLU A 90 4.52 4.66 -11.49
N THR A 91 3.63 3.67 -11.48
CA THR A 91 2.18 3.88 -11.42
C THR A 91 1.69 4.54 -10.13
N LEU A 92 2.51 4.70 -9.08
CA LEU A 92 2.09 5.45 -7.88
C LEU A 92 1.67 6.88 -8.24
N GLY A 93 2.29 7.49 -9.25
CA GLY A 93 1.92 8.81 -9.77
C GLY A 93 0.52 8.87 -10.43
N ASN A 94 -0.14 7.74 -10.63
CA ASN A 94 -1.50 7.67 -11.17
C ASN A 94 -2.59 7.87 -10.11
N LEU A 95 -2.25 7.91 -8.82
CA LEU A 95 -3.20 8.09 -7.72
C LEU A 95 -3.68 9.55 -7.61
N ARG A 96 -4.47 10.01 -8.59
CA ARG A 96 -4.88 11.42 -8.74
C ARG A 96 -5.65 12.01 -7.57
N ASN A 97 -6.32 11.18 -6.77
CA ASN A 97 -7.09 11.60 -5.60
C ASN A 97 -6.32 11.49 -4.29
N LEU A 98 -5.06 11.05 -4.30
CA LEU A 98 -4.26 10.91 -3.09
C LEU A 98 -3.97 12.29 -2.50
N LYS A 99 -4.22 12.40 -1.21
CA LYS A 99 -3.97 13.59 -0.39
C LYS A 99 -2.88 13.32 0.63
N LYS A 100 -2.82 12.09 1.16
CA LYS A 100 -1.88 11.70 2.21
C LYS A 100 -1.13 10.45 1.81
N LEU A 101 0.20 10.52 1.88
CA LEU A 101 1.11 9.42 1.64
C LEU A 101 2.10 9.33 2.80
N TRP A 102 2.08 8.23 3.53
CA TRP A 102 3.01 7.99 4.63
C TRP A 102 4.02 6.92 4.25
N LEU A 103 5.29 7.31 4.07
CA LEU A 103 6.39 6.41 3.68
C LEU A 103 7.48 6.26 4.75
N GLY A 104 7.31 6.90 5.92
CA GLY A 104 8.34 6.95 6.96
C GLY A 104 8.85 5.57 7.38
N ASN A 105 10.13 5.48 7.72
CA ASN A 105 10.78 4.21 8.09
C ASN A 105 10.72 3.16 6.97
N ASN A 106 11.08 3.56 5.74
CA ASN A 106 11.41 2.66 4.63
C ASN A 106 12.79 3.02 4.06
N PRO A 107 13.57 2.04 3.58
CA PRO A 107 14.87 2.27 2.94
C PRO A 107 14.73 2.72 1.47
N ILE A 108 13.84 3.69 1.18
CA ILE A 108 13.56 4.14 -0.19
C ILE A 108 14.81 4.83 -0.75
N GLY A 109 15.28 4.33 -1.89
CA GLY A 109 16.39 4.93 -2.64
C GLY A 109 15.90 6.00 -3.60
N THR A 110 16.39 5.95 -4.84
CA THR A 110 15.98 6.87 -5.90
C THR A 110 14.51 6.69 -6.24
N LEU A 111 13.79 7.81 -6.32
CA LEU A 111 12.40 7.85 -6.78
C LEU A 111 12.35 7.96 -8.31
N PRO A 112 11.39 7.28 -8.98
CA PRO A 112 11.06 7.60 -10.36
C PRO A 112 10.63 9.07 -10.50
N GLU A 113 10.98 9.73 -11.61
CA GLU A 113 10.74 11.17 -11.80
C GLU A 113 9.25 11.55 -11.64
N ASN A 114 8.35 10.70 -12.15
CA ASN A 114 6.92 10.92 -12.05
C ASN A 114 6.39 10.77 -10.61
N VAL A 115 6.96 9.85 -9.83
CA VAL A 115 6.63 9.65 -8.42
C VAL A 115 7.15 10.82 -7.58
N GLU A 116 8.36 11.28 -7.85
CA GLU A 116 8.92 12.46 -7.17
C GLU A 116 8.06 13.71 -7.39
N LYS A 117 7.67 13.99 -8.65
CA LYS A 117 6.75 15.10 -8.99
C LYS A 117 5.41 14.95 -8.29
N PHE A 118 4.89 13.73 -8.24
CA PHE A 118 3.62 13.45 -7.58
C PHE A 118 3.68 13.71 -6.07
N ILE A 119 4.73 13.23 -5.38
CA ILE A 119 4.92 13.46 -3.94
C ILE A 119 5.01 14.97 -3.64
N LYS A 120 5.75 15.74 -4.44
CA LYS A 120 5.78 17.20 -4.30
C LYS A 120 4.38 17.82 -4.44
N SER A 121 3.59 17.34 -5.41
CA SER A 121 2.24 17.87 -5.65
C SER A 121 1.21 17.58 -4.55
N ILE A 122 1.46 16.59 -3.69
CA ILE A 122 0.60 16.32 -2.52
C ILE A 122 1.07 17.10 -1.29
N GLU A 123 2.38 17.32 -1.13
CA GLU A 123 2.95 18.12 -0.04
C GLU A 123 2.60 19.61 -0.17
N GLU A 124 2.50 20.14 -1.39
CA GLU A 124 2.12 21.54 -1.65
C GLU A 124 0.64 21.86 -1.38
N LYS A 125 -0.20 20.85 -1.08
CA LYS A 125 -1.65 20.99 -0.91
C LYS A 125 -2.11 21.02 0.56
N ASP A 126 -1.21 20.82 1.51
CA ASP A 126 -1.44 20.93 2.97
C ASP A 126 -0.90 22.26 3.52
#